data_AF-A0A1A0HAG5-F1
#
_entry.id   AF-A0A1A0HAG5-F1
#
_cell.length_a   1.000
_cell.length_b   1.000
_cell.length_c   1.000
_cell.angle_alpha   90.00
_cell.angle_beta   90.00
_cell.angle_gamma   90.00
#
_symmetry.space_group_name_H-M   'P 1'
#
loop_
_entity.id
_entity.type
_entity.pdbx_description
1 polymer ?
#
loop_
_entity_poly.entity_id
_entity_poly.type
_entity_poly.pdbx_seq_one_letter_code
_entity_poly.pdbx_strand_id
1 'polypeptide(L)'
;MESETASLESIALSEAETFIPETQPANGLRLSETYQENFRSYAPFLVSRRNIERYDSESEDDDRTMVSLPDGQTIMQRPSTTYNDLKVLVVALQKSNSQMYVFPDVRAFDTFKKNEGDRRKVRKISKSRHSNGQSIRSSPGEQPLRGRLPDSDLLTGISESGLPVLVVEVPHMSAFRPKTPYMIFRKYVKVRQSINSPPHGELTQFELSEFCAVKMKVFQHFKRYMFVFHPEEGPVFKVWAFQHNYRPFTDFNYKDTRFRVFGTSRSVSYPTFYNPELKLQVIDQDQSSLLDNLIEKKDEKNYRSGRKKHEVVDFGDLENPIPCPDNPIIKQVLENEYSSFLRNSVPQEMPPFGKFLAGSNSKGISMISKKYSEIGKIGVYQDPIEMEESNALSSSSTHLDSLVLSAVFLTLRETSLRSTVKRDELEIYQ
;
A
#
# COMPACT_ATOMS: atom_id res chain seq x y z
N MET A 1 -15.31 -65.11 14.46
CA MET A 1 -15.16 -64.18 15.59
C MET A 1 -13.85 -63.47 15.39
N GLU A 2 -13.89 -62.36 14.67
CA GLU A 2 -12.75 -61.47 14.45
C GLU A 2 -13.18 -60.09 14.96
N SER A 3 -12.34 -59.49 15.79
CA SER A 3 -12.64 -58.27 16.55
C SER A 3 -12.29 -57.04 15.72
N GLU A 4 -13.29 -56.25 15.35
CA GLU A 4 -13.07 -54.90 14.81
C GLU A 4 -12.80 -53.92 15.96
N THR A 5 -11.58 -53.41 15.99
CA THR A 5 -11.17 -52.27 16.82
C THR A 5 -11.76 -50.98 16.23
N ALA A 6 -12.88 -50.51 16.78
CA ALA A 6 -13.37 -49.17 16.49
C ALA A 6 -12.45 -48.14 17.16
N SER A 7 -11.61 -47.47 16.37
CA SER A 7 -10.82 -46.32 16.78
C SER A 7 -11.75 -45.14 17.06
N LEU A 8 -11.80 -44.72 18.33
CA LEU A 8 -12.40 -43.47 18.77
C LEU A 8 -11.54 -42.30 18.26
N GLU A 9 -11.87 -41.77 17.09
CA GLU A 9 -11.40 -40.45 16.69
C GLU A 9 -12.09 -39.39 17.55
N SER A 10 -11.28 -38.76 18.39
CA SER A 10 -11.70 -37.65 19.23
C SER A 10 -11.92 -36.43 18.35
N ILE A 11 -13.19 -36.03 18.20
CA ILE A 11 -13.61 -34.76 17.61
C ILE A 11 -13.17 -33.66 18.59
N ALA A 12 -12.00 -33.09 18.35
CA ALA A 12 -11.58 -31.86 19.01
C ALA A 12 -12.38 -30.69 18.42
N LEU A 13 -13.19 -30.10 19.28
CA LEU A 13 -14.03 -28.93 19.08
C LEU A 13 -13.19 -27.72 18.60
N SER A 14 -13.32 -27.35 17.33
CA SER A 14 -12.93 -26.03 16.83
C SER A 14 -14.07 -25.04 17.06
N GLU A 15 -14.20 -24.55 18.29
CA GLU A 15 -15.09 -23.46 18.64
C GLU A 15 -14.54 -22.14 18.09
N ALA A 16 -15.24 -21.58 17.08
CA ALA A 16 -15.43 -20.15 16.77
C ALA A 16 -15.51 -19.85 15.25
N GLU A 17 -16.26 -20.65 14.49
CA GLU A 17 -16.93 -20.13 13.28
C GLU A 17 -18.36 -19.74 13.66
N THR A 18 -18.51 -18.55 14.25
CA THR A 18 -19.84 -17.97 14.47
C THR A 18 -20.39 -17.52 13.12
N PHE A 19 -21.43 -18.24 12.67
CA PHE A 19 -22.31 -17.92 11.55
C PHE A 19 -22.61 -16.41 11.46
N ILE A 20 -22.18 -15.77 10.38
CA ILE A 20 -22.77 -14.53 9.87
C ILE A 20 -23.44 -14.88 8.54
N PRO A 21 -24.74 -14.60 8.36
CA PRO A 21 -25.46 -15.02 7.16
C PRO A 21 -24.86 -14.40 5.90
N GLU A 22 -24.68 -15.30 4.93
CA GLU A 22 -24.15 -15.11 3.60
C GLU A 22 -25.15 -14.29 2.76
N THR A 23 -25.10 -12.94 2.82
CA THR A 23 -25.94 -12.09 1.95
C THR A 23 -25.39 -10.69 1.68
N GLN A 24 -24.06 -10.52 1.58
CA GLN A 24 -23.47 -9.33 0.94
C GLN A 24 -22.26 -9.69 0.06
N PRO A 25 -22.44 -9.83 -1.27
CA PRO A 25 -21.37 -10.27 -2.17
C PRO A 25 -20.36 -9.15 -2.55
N ALA A 26 -19.90 -8.34 -1.59
CA ALA A 26 -18.92 -7.26 -1.83
C ALA A 26 -17.95 -6.90 -0.67
N ASN A 27 -18.04 -7.53 0.51
CA ASN A 27 -17.29 -7.11 1.72
C ASN A 27 -15.92 -7.80 1.88
N GLY A 28 -14.98 -7.51 0.96
CA GLY A 28 -13.59 -7.96 1.11
C GLY A 28 -12.77 -7.16 2.14
N LEU A 29 -13.13 -5.89 2.36
CA LEU A 29 -12.50 -5.02 3.35
C LEU A 29 -13.36 -5.03 4.62
N ARG A 30 -13.07 -5.95 5.55
CA ARG A 30 -13.69 -5.95 6.90
C ARG A 30 -13.13 -4.83 7.78
N LEU A 31 -13.42 -3.57 7.45
CA LEU A 31 -13.25 -2.40 8.30
C LEU A 31 -14.64 -1.79 8.50
N SER A 32 -14.92 -1.25 9.68
CA SER A 32 -16.15 -0.48 9.93
C SER A 32 -16.17 0.83 9.15
N GLU A 33 -17.31 1.53 9.13
CA GLU A 33 -17.42 2.83 8.43
C GLU A 33 -16.62 3.91 9.16
N THR A 34 -16.62 3.89 10.50
CA THR A 34 -15.85 4.81 11.34
C THR A 34 -14.72 4.10 12.08
N TYR A 35 -13.64 4.82 12.38
CA TYR A 35 -12.53 4.25 13.14
C TYR A 35 -12.92 3.91 14.58
N GLN A 36 -13.84 4.69 15.18
CA GLN A 36 -14.31 4.44 16.54
C GLN A 36 -15.12 3.13 16.65
N GLU A 37 -15.89 2.76 15.62
CA GLU A 37 -16.60 1.49 15.60
C GLU A 37 -15.67 0.28 15.55
N ASN A 38 -14.47 0.43 14.98
CA ASN A 38 -13.49 -0.66 14.97
C ASN A 38 -13.06 -1.07 16.39
N PHE A 39 -13.11 -0.18 17.39
CA PHE A 39 -12.80 -0.57 18.77
C PHE A 39 -13.79 -1.58 19.32
N ARG A 40 -15.07 -1.49 18.93
CA ARG A 40 -16.10 -2.46 19.35
C ARG A 40 -15.86 -3.84 18.76
N SER A 41 -15.45 -3.91 17.49
CA SER A 41 -15.12 -5.19 16.84
C SER A 41 -13.77 -5.75 17.30
N TYR A 42 -12.89 -4.89 17.82
CA TYR A 42 -11.58 -5.26 18.33
C TYR A 42 -11.57 -5.65 19.82
N ALA A 43 -12.55 -5.16 20.60
CA ALA A 43 -12.65 -5.46 22.03
C ALA A 43 -12.59 -6.96 22.38
N PRO A 44 -13.25 -7.89 21.66
CA PRO A 44 -13.12 -9.32 21.95
C PRO A 44 -11.68 -9.83 21.81
N PHE A 45 -10.92 -9.32 20.83
CA PHE A 45 -9.51 -9.67 20.68
C PHE A 45 -8.68 -9.19 21.86
N LEU A 46 -8.94 -7.98 22.36
CA LEU A 46 -8.26 -7.43 23.54
C LEU A 46 -8.55 -8.23 24.81
N VAL A 47 -9.81 -8.61 25.02
CA VAL A 47 -10.22 -9.44 26.15
C VAL A 47 -9.57 -10.81 26.10
N SER A 48 -9.64 -11.49 24.95
CA SER A 48 -9.01 -12.81 24.77
C SER A 48 -7.51 -12.76 25.02
N ARG A 49 -6.83 -11.70 24.56
CA ARG A 49 -5.40 -11.53 24.77
C ARG A 49 -5.06 -11.26 26.24
N ARG A 50 -5.77 -10.35 26.92
CA ARG A 50 -5.60 -10.12 28.37
C ARG A 50 -5.81 -11.40 29.17
N ASN A 51 -6.79 -12.21 28.79
CA ASN A 51 -7.03 -13.51 29.44
C ASN A 51 -5.84 -14.45 29.28
N ILE A 52 -5.23 -14.53 28.08
CA ILE A 52 -4.02 -15.33 27.84
C ILE A 52 -2.85 -14.82 28.68
N GLU A 53 -2.66 -13.50 28.80
CA GLU A 53 -1.59 -12.89 29.59
C GLU A 53 -1.76 -13.15 31.11
N ARG A 54 -2.99 -13.23 31.60
CA ARG A 54 -3.31 -13.62 32.99
C ARG A 54 -2.95 -15.07 33.32
N TYR A 55 -2.98 -15.98 32.35
CA TYR A 55 -2.59 -17.37 32.59
C TYR A 55 -1.07 -17.56 32.73
N ASP A 56 -0.27 -16.64 32.20
CA ASP A 56 1.20 -16.69 32.27
C ASP A 56 1.79 -15.83 33.40
N SER A 57 0.96 -15.06 34.11
CA SER A 57 1.38 -14.24 35.26
C SER A 57 0.56 -14.57 36.51
N GLU A 58 1.16 -15.27 37.48
CA GLU A 58 0.57 -15.55 38.79
C GLU A 58 0.46 -14.29 39.69
N SER A 59 -0.03 -13.16 39.17
CA SER A 59 -0.20 -11.94 39.96
C SER A 59 -1.64 -11.44 39.91
N GLU A 60 -2.26 -11.42 41.09
CA GLU A 60 -3.54 -10.80 41.44
C GLU A 60 -3.55 -9.32 41.01
N ASP A 61 -4.30 -9.00 39.94
CA ASP A 61 -4.67 -7.63 39.62
C ASP A 61 -6.07 -7.63 38.96
N ASP A 62 -7.09 -7.74 39.82
CA ASP A 62 -8.50 -7.91 39.44
C ASP A 62 -9.18 -6.63 38.90
N ASP A 63 -8.53 -5.46 39.00
CA ASP A 63 -9.18 -4.17 38.73
C ASP A 63 -9.01 -3.61 37.29
N ARG A 64 -8.39 -4.36 36.36
CA ARG A 64 -8.14 -3.90 34.96
C ARG A 64 -9.03 -4.52 33.88
N THR A 65 -10.27 -4.91 34.20
CA THR A 65 -11.22 -5.45 33.21
C THR A 65 -11.85 -4.41 32.29
N MET A 66 -11.70 -3.11 32.58
CA MET A 66 -12.16 -2.04 31.71
C MET A 66 -11.10 -1.77 30.63
N VAL A 67 -11.48 -1.93 29.36
CA VAL A 67 -10.73 -1.34 28.25
C VAL A 67 -11.06 0.15 28.27
N SER A 68 -10.20 0.96 28.90
CA SER A 68 -10.30 2.41 28.76
C SER A 68 -10.07 2.75 27.30
N LEU A 69 -11.03 3.45 26.69
CA LEU A 69 -10.77 4.10 25.41
C LEU A 69 -9.56 5.03 25.61
N PRO A 70 -8.60 5.02 24.68
CA PRO A 70 -7.43 5.88 24.77
C PRO A 70 -7.85 7.34 24.54
N ASP A 71 -8.35 7.98 25.59
CA ASP A 71 -8.67 9.40 25.60
C ASP A 71 -7.38 10.19 25.38
N GLY A 72 -7.33 10.96 24.30
CA GLY A 72 -6.22 11.85 23.97
C GLY A 72 -5.14 11.27 23.05
N GLN A 73 -5.27 10.04 22.55
CA GLN A 73 -4.30 9.53 21.57
C GLN A 73 -4.49 10.20 20.20
N THR A 74 -3.39 10.77 19.70
CA THR A 74 -3.38 11.43 18.39
C THR A 74 -2.85 10.50 17.30
N ILE A 75 -3.55 10.47 16.17
CA ILE A 75 -3.12 9.83 14.92
C ILE A 75 -2.92 10.94 13.90
N MET A 76 -1.74 10.99 13.30
CA MET A 76 -1.26 12.03 12.38
C MET A 76 -1.53 13.44 12.90
N GLN A 77 -1.19 13.69 14.18
CA GLN A 77 -1.39 14.94 14.92
C GLN A 77 -2.86 15.34 15.15
N ARG A 78 -3.80 14.40 14.99
CA ARG A 78 -5.25 14.64 15.20
C ARG A 78 -5.83 13.65 16.18
N PRO A 79 -6.89 14.01 16.93
CA PRO A 79 -7.57 13.05 17.79
C PRO A 79 -8.05 11.83 16.99
N SER A 80 -7.89 10.62 17.53
CA SER A 80 -8.37 9.39 16.89
C SER A 80 -9.88 9.39 16.59
N THR A 81 -10.64 10.24 17.28
CA THR A 81 -12.10 10.42 17.13
C THR A 81 -12.50 11.21 15.90
N THR A 82 -11.57 11.86 15.18
CA THR A 82 -11.91 12.61 13.95
C THR A 82 -11.96 11.71 12.71
N TYR A 83 -11.37 10.50 12.79
CA TYR A 83 -11.31 9.55 11.69
C TYR A 83 -12.62 8.77 11.53
N ASN A 84 -13.65 9.45 11.01
CA ASN A 84 -15.01 8.93 10.92
C ASN A 84 -15.46 8.54 9.50
N ASP A 85 -14.54 8.51 8.53
CA ASP A 85 -14.86 8.08 7.18
C ASP A 85 -13.80 7.10 6.65
N LEU A 86 -14.25 5.99 6.06
CA LEU A 86 -13.39 5.00 5.42
C LEU A 86 -13.27 5.28 3.91
N LYS A 87 -12.14 5.86 3.50
CA LYS A 87 -11.88 6.05 2.06
C LYS A 87 -11.43 4.76 1.41
N VAL A 88 -12.16 4.32 0.39
CA VAL A 88 -11.82 3.13 -0.40
C VAL A 88 -11.36 3.51 -1.80
N LEU A 89 -10.05 3.40 -2.04
CA LEU A 89 -9.42 3.59 -3.35
C LEU A 89 -9.39 2.28 -4.13
N VAL A 90 -9.57 2.36 -5.45
CA VAL A 90 -9.55 1.19 -6.35
C VAL A 90 -8.22 1.12 -7.07
N VAL A 91 -7.56 -0.02 -7.03
CA VAL A 91 -6.27 -0.27 -7.70
C VAL A 91 -6.52 -1.13 -8.93
N ALA A 92 -6.13 -0.62 -10.10
CA ALA A 92 -6.26 -1.32 -11.37
C ALA A 92 -4.90 -1.49 -12.06
N LEU A 93 -4.78 -2.55 -12.85
CA LEU A 93 -3.61 -2.87 -13.67
C LEU A 93 -3.97 -2.81 -15.15
N GLN A 94 -3.13 -2.18 -15.95
CA GLN A 94 -3.19 -2.26 -17.40
C GLN A 94 -2.35 -3.44 -17.91
N LYS A 95 -2.99 -4.37 -18.60
CA LYS A 95 -2.36 -5.65 -19.03
C LYS A 95 -1.19 -5.48 -20.00
N SER A 96 -1.15 -4.41 -20.79
CA SER A 96 -0.16 -4.27 -21.87
C SER A 96 1.22 -3.79 -21.42
N ASN A 97 1.30 -3.06 -20.31
CA ASN A 97 2.53 -2.42 -19.84
C ASN A 97 2.74 -2.58 -18.32
N SER A 98 1.90 -3.37 -17.65
CA SER A 98 1.91 -3.55 -16.20
C SER A 98 1.85 -2.25 -15.40
N GLN A 99 1.30 -1.18 -15.99
CA GLN A 99 1.12 0.10 -15.32
C GLN A 99 -0.06 0.00 -14.37
N MET A 100 0.13 0.50 -13.14
CA MET A 100 -0.90 0.51 -12.11
C MET A 100 -1.55 1.89 -12.05
N TYR A 101 -2.85 1.90 -11.78
CA TYR A 101 -3.67 3.09 -11.66
C TYR A 101 -4.46 3.01 -10.36
N VAL A 102 -4.53 4.12 -9.63
CA VAL A 102 -5.30 4.24 -8.40
C VAL A 102 -6.43 5.22 -8.64
N PHE A 103 -7.66 4.81 -8.39
CA PHE A 103 -8.86 5.62 -8.58
C PHE A 103 -9.46 6.02 -7.22
N PRO A 104 -10.09 7.20 -7.13
CA PRO A 104 -10.66 7.69 -5.87
C PRO A 104 -11.82 6.82 -5.37
N ASP A 105 -12.53 6.17 -6.29
CA ASP A 105 -13.62 5.24 -6.01
C ASP A 105 -13.87 4.31 -7.23
N VAL A 106 -14.88 3.43 -7.10
CA VAL A 106 -15.32 2.52 -8.17
C VAL A 106 -15.96 3.30 -9.34
N ARG A 107 -16.66 4.41 -9.07
CA ARG A 107 -17.38 5.19 -10.09
C ARG A 107 -16.40 5.86 -11.06
N ALA A 108 -15.30 6.40 -10.56
CA ALA A 108 -14.21 6.98 -11.33
C ALA A 108 -13.52 5.91 -12.18
N PHE A 109 -13.28 4.71 -11.64
CA PHE A 109 -12.73 3.60 -12.41
C PHE A 109 -13.66 3.15 -13.55
N ASP A 110 -14.97 3.10 -13.31
CA ASP A 110 -15.96 2.79 -14.34
C ASP A 110 -16.04 3.86 -15.42
N THR A 111 -15.99 5.14 -15.02
CA THR A 111 -15.96 6.28 -15.93
C THR A 111 -14.71 6.27 -16.81
N PHE A 112 -13.54 5.98 -16.21
CA PHE A 112 -12.28 5.79 -16.94
C PHE A 112 -12.40 4.71 -18.02
N LYS A 113 -12.94 3.54 -17.67
CA LYS A 113 -13.14 2.42 -18.62
C LYS A 113 -14.07 2.81 -19.76
N LYS A 114 -15.16 3.55 -19.49
CA LYS A 114 -16.10 4.04 -20.51
C LYS A 114 -15.41 5.03 -21.46
N ASN A 115 -14.74 6.04 -20.91
CA ASN A 115 -14.02 7.06 -21.70
C ASN A 115 -12.96 6.45 -22.61
N GLU A 116 -12.16 5.50 -22.10
CA GLU A 116 -11.18 4.77 -22.91
C GLU A 116 -11.83 3.89 -24.00
N GLY A 117 -13.02 3.34 -23.73
CA GLY A 117 -13.83 2.62 -24.71
C GLY A 117 -14.31 3.50 -25.86
N ASP A 118 -14.81 4.70 -25.54
CA ASP A 118 -15.35 5.62 -26.54
C ASP A 118 -14.26 6.28 -27.38
N ARG A 119 -13.11 6.63 -26.79
CA ARG A 119 -11.92 7.10 -27.53
C ARG A 119 -11.49 6.12 -28.61
N ARG A 120 -11.63 4.81 -28.38
CA ARG A 120 -11.33 3.79 -29.39
C ARG A 120 -12.37 3.75 -30.50
N LYS A 121 -13.65 3.89 -30.20
CA LYS A 121 -14.72 3.92 -31.21
C LYS A 121 -14.49 5.11 -32.16
N VAL A 122 -14.20 6.29 -31.61
CA VAL A 122 -13.88 7.48 -32.39
C VAL A 122 -12.65 7.28 -33.27
N ARG A 123 -11.55 6.70 -32.75
CA ARG A 123 -10.34 6.39 -33.53
C ARG A 123 -10.57 5.35 -34.64
N LYS A 124 -11.50 4.40 -34.45
CA LYS A 124 -11.86 3.43 -35.50
C LYS A 124 -12.69 4.08 -36.62
N ILE A 125 -13.61 4.97 -36.25
CA ILE A 125 -14.45 5.71 -37.21
C ILE A 125 -13.60 6.72 -38.01
N SER A 126 -12.62 7.38 -37.39
CA SER A 126 -11.74 8.31 -38.11
C SER A 126 -10.81 7.60 -39.12
N LYS A 127 -10.30 6.41 -38.78
CA LYS A 127 -9.53 5.57 -39.71
C LYS A 127 -10.38 5.04 -40.87
N SER A 128 -11.65 4.73 -40.63
CA SER A 128 -12.59 4.29 -41.67
C SER A 128 -12.99 5.41 -42.65
N ARG A 129 -12.90 6.68 -42.26
CA ARG A 129 -13.18 7.81 -43.16
C ARG A 129 -12.01 8.18 -44.08
N HIS A 130 -10.80 7.70 -43.80
CA HIS A 130 -9.62 7.95 -44.64
C HIS A 130 -9.31 6.81 -45.61
N SER A 131 -10.15 5.75 -45.69
CA SER A 131 -9.97 4.66 -46.65
C SER A 131 -10.74 4.82 -47.96
N ASN A 132 -11.53 5.89 -48.11
CA ASN A 132 -12.23 6.19 -49.36
C ASN A 132 -11.76 7.54 -49.93
N GLY A 133 -10.71 7.51 -50.75
CA GLY A 133 -10.37 8.61 -51.65
C GLY A 133 -8.94 9.14 -51.50
N GLN A 134 -8.13 8.86 -52.53
CA GLN A 134 -6.83 9.44 -52.85
C GLN A 134 -5.61 8.85 -52.13
N SER A 135 -5.03 7.86 -52.82
CA SER A 135 -3.63 7.46 -52.74
C SER A 135 -2.72 8.65 -53.02
N ILE A 136 -2.12 9.22 -51.97
CA ILE A 136 -0.93 10.07 -52.09
C ILE A 136 0.27 9.16 -51.87
N ARG A 137 0.98 8.85 -52.97
CA ARG A 137 2.31 8.23 -52.94
C ARG A 137 3.27 9.16 -52.19
N SER A 138 3.64 8.80 -50.97
CA SER A 138 4.85 9.33 -50.32
C SER A 138 6.00 8.34 -50.48
N SER A 139 7.15 8.90 -50.85
CA SER A 139 8.42 8.29 -51.28
C SER A 139 9.08 7.35 -50.26
N PRO A 140 9.92 6.40 -50.73
CA PRO A 140 10.61 5.45 -49.87
C PRO A 140 11.94 6.04 -49.38
N GLY A 141 12.07 6.21 -48.05
CA GLY A 141 13.34 6.62 -47.48
C GLY A 141 13.23 7.11 -46.05
N GLU A 142 12.87 6.25 -45.10
CA GLU A 142 13.26 6.41 -43.71
C GLU A 142 13.19 5.05 -42.99
N GLN A 143 14.33 4.66 -42.41
CA GLN A 143 14.53 3.40 -41.70
C GLN A 143 13.74 3.39 -40.37
N PRO A 144 13.37 2.21 -39.83
CA PRO A 144 12.58 2.12 -38.62
C PRO A 144 13.47 2.39 -37.39
N LEU A 145 13.43 3.63 -36.88
CA LEU A 145 13.92 3.93 -35.54
C LEU A 145 13.04 3.21 -34.50
N ARG A 146 13.59 2.12 -33.97
CA ARG A 146 13.17 1.47 -32.73
C ARG A 146 13.09 2.50 -31.60
N GLY A 147 11.95 2.52 -30.91
CA GLY A 147 11.83 3.12 -29.57
C GLY A 147 11.31 4.55 -29.52
N ARG A 148 10.07 4.78 -29.98
CA ARG A 148 9.29 5.94 -29.50
C ARG A 148 8.39 5.50 -28.35
N LEU A 149 8.69 6.00 -27.15
CA LEU A 149 7.68 6.23 -26.11
C LEU A 149 6.54 7.06 -26.74
N PRO A 150 5.26 6.85 -26.37
CA PRO A 150 4.19 7.62 -26.94
C PRO A 150 4.30 9.07 -26.46
N ASP A 151 4.77 9.96 -27.34
CA ASP A 151 4.73 11.41 -27.19
C ASP A 151 3.28 11.87 -26.97
N SER A 152 2.93 12.11 -25.71
CA SER A 152 2.42 13.38 -25.16
C SER A 152 1.62 13.05 -23.89
N ASP A 153 2.24 13.29 -22.73
CA ASP A 153 1.64 13.19 -21.38
C ASP A 153 0.52 14.23 -21.13
N LEU A 154 0.04 14.86 -22.20
CA LEU A 154 -0.98 15.90 -22.19
C LEU A 154 -2.33 15.29 -22.55
N LEU A 155 -3.19 15.20 -21.54
CA LEU A 155 -4.59 14.83 -21.73
C LEU A 155 -5.41 16.11 -21.92
N THR A 156 -5.81 16.38 -23.16
CA THR A 156 -6.74 17.48 -23.51
C THR A 156 -8.17 16.97 -23.64
N GLY A 157 -9.12 17.71 -23.05
CA GLY A 157 -10.56 17.48 -23.21
C GLY A 157 -11.12 16.26 -22.47
N ILE A 158 -10.44 15.79 -21.41
CA ILE A 158 -10.96 14.74 -20.53
C ILE A 158 -11.55 15.41 -19.28
N SER A 159 -12.80 15.08 -18.97
CA SER A 159 -13.43 15.48 -17.71
C SER A 159 -12.61 14.94 -16.53
N GLU A 160 -12.37 15.77 -15.51
CA GLU A 160 -11.71 15.38 -14.25
C GLU A 160 -12.36 14.15 -13.62
N SER A 161 -13.67 13.98 -13.85
CA SER A 161 -14.41 12.80 -13.47
C SER A 161 -13.86 11.56 -14.21
N GLY A 162 -13.13 10.72 -13.49
CA GLY A 162 -12.59 9.45 -14.00
C GLY A 162 -11.09 9.46 -14.31
N LEU A 163 -10.35 10.53 -13.99
CA LEU A 163 -8.90 10.44 -13.95
C LEU A 163 -8.46 9.63 -12.72
N PRO A 164 -7.41 8.79 -12.84
CA PRO A 164 -6.82 8.15 -11.69
C PRO A 164 -6.11 9.22 -10.82
N VAL A 165 -6.14 9.02 -9.51
CA VAL A 165 -5.44 9.88 -8.55
C VAL A 165 -3.94 9.64 -8.60
N LEU A 166 -3.53 8.38 -8.79
CA LEU A 166 -2.12 8.02 -8.95
C LEU A 166 -1.95 7.13 -10.18
N VAL A 167 -0.91 7.43 -10.95
CA VAL A 167 -0.35 6.56 -11.97
C VAL A 167 0.96 6.02 -11.42
N VAL A 168 1.08 4.70 -11.35
CA VAL A 168 2.21 4.05 -10.68
C VAL A 168 3.02 3.26 -11.69
N GLU A 169 4.29 3.62 -11.75
CA GLU A 169 5.29 3.05 -12.64
C GLU A 169 6.30 2.26 -11.81
N VAL A 170 6.56 1.02 -12.22
CA VAL A 170 7.60 0.20 -11.60
C VAL A 170 8.69 -0.04 -12.64
N PRO A 171 9.81 0.71 -12.59
CA PRO A 171 10.84 0.61 -13.62
C PRO A 171 11.38 -0.82 -13.75
N HIS A 172 11.63 -1.23 -14.99
CA HIS A 172 12.16 -2.55 -15.29
C HIS A 172 13.53 -2.75 -14.62
N MET A 173 13.67 -3.86 -13.88
CA MET A 173 14.89 -4.20 -13.12
C MET A 173 15.36 -3.12 -12.14
N SER A 174 14.43 -2.34 -11.56
CA SER A 174 14.75 -1.28 -10.59
C SER A 174 15.61 -1.76 -9.42
N ALA A 175 15.42 -2.99 -8.95
CA ALA A 175 16.22 -3.58 -7.87
C ALA A 175 17.72 -3.75 -8.18
N PHE A 176 18.10 -3.79 -9.46
CA PHE A 176 19.49 -4.01 -9.90
C PHE A 176 20.16 -2.72 -10.39
N ARG A 177 19.43 -1.59 -10.43
CA ARG A 177 19.91 -0.32 -10.98
C ARG A 177 20.07 0.70 -9.86
N PRO A 178 21.31 1.00 -9.41
CA PRO A 178 21.54 1.78 -8.20
C PRO A 178 21.03 3.23 -8.25
N LYS A 179 20.80 3.78 -9.45
CA LYS A 179 20.30 5.15 -9.66
C LYS A 179 18.84 5.21 -10.09
N THR A 180 18.18 4.06 -10.27
CA THR A 180 16.78 4.01 -10.71
C THR A 180 15.88 3.87 -9.49
N PRO A 181 14.81 4.68 -9.38
CA PRO A 181 13.83 4.50 -8.31
C PRO A 181 13.22 3.10 -8.40
N TYR A 182 12.94 2.53 -7.24
CA TYR A 182 12.25 1.26 -7.10
C TYR A 182 10.84 1.33 -7.71
N MET A 183 10.13 2.43 -7.43
CA MET A 183 8.75 2.71 -7.84
C MET A 183 8.56 4.22 -7.95
N ILE A 184 7.75 4.67 -8.91
CA ILE A 184 7.43 6.09 -9.14
C ILE A 184 5.91 6.23 -9.13
N PHE A 185 5.41 7.15 -8.32
CA PHE A 185 4.01 7.55 -8.25
C PHE A 185 3.88 8.93 -8.90
N ARG A 186 2.98 9.05 -9.86
CA ARG A 186 2.68 10.31 -10.55
C ARG A 186 1.23 10.70 -10.33
N LYS A 187 0.95 12.01 -10.32
CA LYS A 187 -0.39 12.59 -10.20
C LYS A 187 -0.65 13.52 -11.38
N TYR A 188 -1.91 13.59 -11.82
CA TYR A 188 -2.33 14.58 -12.81
C TYR A 188 -2.46 15.96 -12.17
N VAL A 189 -1.71 16.92 -12.69
CA VAL A 189 -1.73 18.33 -12.28
C VAL A 189 -2.34 19.16 -13.40
N LYS A 190 -3.18 20.14 -13.04
CA LYS A 190 -3.77 21.08 -13.99
C LYS A 190 -2.69 22.03 -14.52
N VAL A 191 -2.52 22.07 -15.84
CA VAL A 191 -1.62 23.04 -16.48
C VAL A 191 -2.28 24.41 -16.44
N ARG A 192 -1.67 25.37 -15.75
CA ARG A 192 -2.14 26.77 -15.78
C ARG A 192 -1.93 27.31 -17.20
N GLN A 193 -3.01 27.71 -17.87
CA GLN A 193 -2.91 28.31 -19.20
C GLN A 193 -2.12 29.63 -19.10
N SER A 194 -1.18 29.81 -20.02
CA SER A 194 -0.45 31.07 -20.19
C SER A 194 -1.41 32.15 -20.69
N ILE A 195 -1.25 33.38 -20.20
CA ILE A 195 -2.09 34.56 -20.52
C ILE A 195 -2.14 34.86 -22.04
N ASN A 196 -1.27 34.24 -22.85
CA ASN A 196 -1.13 34.53 -24.28
C ASN A 196 -1.78 33.50 -25.23
N SER A 197 -2.55 32.51 -24.75
CA SER A 197 -3.25 31.57 -25.64
C SER A 197 -4.61 32.11 -26.13
N PRO A 198 -4.95 31.99 -27.43
CA PRO A 198 -6.20 32.49 -27.98
C PRO A 198 -7.42 31.79 -27.36
N PRO A 199 -8.59 32.46 -27.31
CA PRO A 199 -9.80 31.97 -26.66
C PRO A 199 -10.50 30.94 -27.55
N HIS A 200 -9.91 29.75 -27.68
CA HIS A 200 -10.58 28.60 -28.26
C HIS A 200 -10.88 27.60 -27.15
N GLY A 201 -12.13 27.66 -26.65
CA GLY A 201 -12.83 26.67 -25.83
C GLY A 201 -12.00 26.05 -24.70
N GLU A 202 -12.31 26.37 -23.45
CA GLU A 202 -11.68 25.88 -22.21
C GLU A 202 -11.43 24.35 -22.21
N LEU A 203 -10.35 23.90 -22.84
CA LEU A 203 -9.87 22.54 -22.74
C LEU A 203 -8.93 22.50 -21.56
N THR A 204 -9.42 21.98 -20.42
CA THR A 204 -8.58 21.68 -19.27
C THR A 204 -7.49 20.70 -19.71
N GLN A 205 -6.24 21.09 -19.50
CA GLN A 205 -5.06 20.32 -19.86
C GLN A 205 -4.42 19.78 -18.57
N PHE A 206 -4.16 18.48 -18.55
CA PHE A 206 -3.49 17.82 -17.43
C PHE A 206 -2.12 17.30 -17.86
N GLU A 207 -1.15 17.42 -16.96
CA GLU A 207 0.20 16.86 -17.08
C GLU A 207 0.47 15.92 -15.91
N LEU A 208 1.26 14.86 -16.14
CA LEU A 208 1.71 13.96 -15.08
C LEU A 208 2.96 14.50 -14.39
N SER A 209 2.81 14.91 -13.12
CA SER A 209 3.95 15.27 -12.26
C SER A 209 4.32 14.11 -11.33
N GLU A 210 5.60 14.01 -10.97
CA GLU A 210 6.06 13.06 -9.96
C GLU A 210 5.52 13.46 -8.58
N PHE A 211 4.73 12.58 -7.97
CA PHE A 211 4.20 12.74 -6.61
C PHE A 211 5.10 12.06 -5.57
N CYS A 212 5.62 10.88 -5.88
CA CYS A 212 6.53 10.17 -4.98
C CYS A 212 7.52 9.30 -5.75
N ALA A 213 8.81 9.38 -5.40
CA ALA A 213 9.81 8.42 -5.81
C ALA A 213 10.25 7.55 -4.63
N VAL A 214 10.23 6.23 -4.83
CA VAL A 214 10.65 5.26 -3.81
C VAL A 214 12.02 4.72 -4.14
N LYS A 215 12.95 4.74 -3.19
CA LYS A 215 14.22 4.01 -3.28
C LYS A 215 14.22 2.86 -2.29
N MET A 216 14.74 1.71 -2.70
CA MET A 216 14.82 0.51 -1.86
C MET A 216 16.28 0.08 -1.70
N LYS A 217 16.65 -0.32 -0.48
CA LYS A 217 17.93 -0.95 -0.18
C LYS A 217 17.72 -2.17 0.71
N VAL A 218 18.35 -3.29 0.36
CA VAL A 218 18.24 -4.54 1.11
C VAL A 218 19.42 -4.66 2.07
N PHE A 219 19.12 -5.03 3.32
CA PHE A 219 20.09 -5.37 4.36
C PHE A 219 19.82 -6.80 4.83
N GLN A 220 20.69 -7.34 5.69
CA GLN A 220 20.56 -8.71 6.19
C GLN A 220 19.24 -8.93 6.95
N HIS A 221 18.89 -8.04 7.88
CA HIS A 221 17.73 -8.22 8.75
C HIS A 221 16.47 -7.46 8.31
N PHE A 222 16.61 -6.49 7.42
CA PHE A 222 15.51 -5.65 6.96
C PHE A 222 15.71 -5.15 5.53
N LYS A 223 14.63 -4.70 4.89
CA LYS A 223 14.66 -3.83 3.71
C LYS A 223 14.31 -2.41 4.15
N ARG A 224 15.02 -1.43 3.60
CA ARG A 224 14.74 -0.02 3.81
C ARG A 224 14.11 0.57 2.56
N TYR A 225 13.04 1.31 2.76
CA TYR A 225 12.37 2.13 1.76
C TYR A 225 12.51 3.60 2.13
N MET A 226 12.88 4.42 1.15
CA MET A 226 12.84 5.87 1.25
C MET A 226 11.80 6.38 0.26
N PHE A 227 10.71 6.92 0.78
CA PHE A 227 9.69 7.60 -0.01
C PHE A 227 10.03 9.08 -0.02
N VAL A 228 10.22 9.67 -1.19
CA VAL A 228 10.43 11.10 -1.36
C VAL A 228 9.18 11.68 -2.00
N PHE A 229 8.39 12.43 -1.23
CA PHE A 229 7.13 13.01 -1.67
C PHE A 229 7.31 14.44 -2.14
N HIS A 230 6.72 14.76 -3.29
CA HIS A 230 6.66 16.09 -3.89
C HIS A 230 5.19 16.53 -3.97
N PRO A 231 4.57 16.95 -2.85
CA PRO A 231 3.19 17.41 -2.86
C PRO A 231 3.04 18.64 -3.76
N GLU A 232 1.87 18.82 -4.38
CA GLU A 232 1.56 20.02 -5.20
C GLU A 232 1.61 21.30 -4.35
N GLU A 233 1.14 21.20 -3.11
CA GLU A 233 1.05 22.28 -2.15
C GLU A 233 1.85 21.87 -0.90
N GLY A 234 3.12 22.25 -0.85
CA GLY A 234 3.95 22.06 0.33
C GLY A 234 5.41 21.71 0.03
N PRO A 235 6.24 21.60 1.08
CA PRO A 235 7.63 21.22 0.93
C PRO A 235 7.78 19.73 0.59
N VAL A 236 8.89 19.41 -0.07
CA VAL A 236 9.31 18.01 -0.27
C VAL A 236 9.62 17.40 1.09
N PHE A 237 9.10 16.20 1.35
CA PHE A 237 9.36 15.49 2.60
C PHE A 237 9.66 14.01 2.35
N LYS A 238 10.26 13.35 3.34
CA LYS A 238 10.65 11.95 3.27
C LYS A 238 9.88 11.12 4.29
N VAL A 239 9.53 9.90 3.91
CA VAL A 239 9.08 8.86 4.83
C VAL A 239 10.02 7.67 4.70
N TRP A 240 10.51 7.18 5.84
CA TRP A 240 11.34 5.99 5.91
C TRP A 240 10.49 4.81 6.39
N ALA A 241 10.60 3.67 5.70
CA ALA A 241 9.98 2.43 6.13
C ALA A 241 11.00 1.30 6.19
N PHE A 242 10.88 0.45 7.20
CA PHE A 242 11.75 -0.70 7.42
C PHE A 242 10.93 -1.98 7.46
N GLN A 243 11.04 -2.79 6.42
CA GLN A 243 10.41 -4.11 6.36
C GLN A 243 11.31 -5.13 7.00
N HIS A 244 10.78 -5.91 7.93
CA HIS A 244 11.52 -7.00 8.54
C HIS A 244 11.71 -8.15 7.55
N ASN A 245 12.92 -8.71 7.43
CA ASN A 245 13.17 -9.77 6.44
C ASN A 245 12.59 -11.13 6.87
N TYR A 246 12.53 -11.41 8.18
CA TYR A 246 12.13 -12.72 8.69
C TYR A 246 10.69 -12.77 9.21
N ARG A 247 10.02 -11.61 9.31
CA ARG A 247 8.71 -11.46 9.94
C ARG A 247 7.84 -10.60 9.02
N PRO A 248 6.54 -10.89 8.88
CA PRO A 248 5.70 -10.31 7.85
C PRO A 248 5.16 -8.94 8.27
N PHE A 249 6.04 -8.00 8.61
CA PHE A 249 5.65 -6.64 8.91
C PHE A 249 6.64 -5.59 8.41
N THR A 250 6.17 -4.35 8.30
CA THR A 250 6.96 -3.17 8.00
C THR A 250 6.56 -2.03 8.92
N ASP A 251 7.54 -1.37 9.53
CA ASP A 251 7.29 -0.17 10.34
C ASP A 251 7.65 1.09 9.55
N PHE A 252 6.91 2.18 9.79
CA PHE A 252 7.25 3.54 9.33
C PHE A 252 6.64 4.58 10.27
N ASN A 253 7.20 5.79 10.26
CA ASN A 253 6.63 6.94 10.97
C ASN A 253 6.11 7.97 9.98
N TYR A 254 4.94 8.54 10.25
CA TYR A 254 4.38 9.63 9.46
C TYR A 254 3.55 10.55 10.36
N LYS A 255 3.80 11.88 10.30
CA LYS A 255 3.15 12.90 11.15
C LYS A 255 3.09 12.47 12.63
N ASP A 256 4.26 12.19 13.20
CA ASP A 256 4.44 11.75 14.60
C ASP A 256 3.67 10.49 15.01
N THR A 257 3.23 9.71 14.02
CA THR A 257 2.50 8.46 14.24
C THR A 257 3.33 7.28 13.79
N ARG A 258 3.45 6.30 14.69
CA ARG A 258 4.15 5.04 14.43
C ARG A 258 3.15 4.08 13.80
N PHE A 259 3.49 3.57 12.62
CA PHE A 259 2.65 2.64 11.88
C PHE A 259 3.36 1.31 11.67
N ARG A 260 2.60 0.21 11.78
CA ARG A 260 3.02 -1.14 11.41
C ARG A 260 2.08 -1.70 10.35
N VAL A 261 2.64 -2.11 9.22
CA VAL A 261 1.91 -2.83 8.17
C VAL A 261 2.18 -4.31 8.31
N PHE A 262 1.17 -5.09 8.67
CA PHE A 262 1.22 -6.54 8.70
C PHE A 262 0.90 -7.16 7.35
N GLY A 263 1.43 -8.35 7.13
CA GLY A 263 1.16 -9.17 5.95
C GLY A 263 2.19 -9.03 4.82
N THR A 264 3.30 -8.31 5.07
CA THR A 264 4.36 -8.15 4.08
C THR A 264 5.11 -9.46 3.84
N SER A 265 5.78 -9.60 2.69
CA SER A 265 6.52 -10.82 2.38
C SER A 265 7.76 -10.99 3.25
N ARG A 266 8.14 -12.25 3.49
CA ARG A 266 9.42 -12.56 4.13
C ARG A 266 10.47 -12.72 3.03
N SER A 267 11.67 -12.25 3.29
CA SER A 267 12.78 -12.26 2.33
C SER A 267 13.73 -13.45 2.51
N VAL A 268 13.29 -14.47 3.25
CA VAL A 268 14.11 -15.65 3.62
C VAL A 268 14.07 -16.70 2.50
N SER A 269 15.06 -17.59 2.49
CA SER A 269 15.38 -18.63 1.49
C SER A 269 14.26 -19.60 1.12
N TYR A 270 13.11 -19.55 1.79
CA TYR A 270 11.97 -20.42 1.53
C TYR A 270 10.90 -19.69 0.72
N PRO A 271 10.30 -20.34 -0.28
CA PRO A 271 9.21 -19.76 -1.05
C PRO A 271 8.09 -19.35 -0.09
N THR A 272 7.80 -18.04 -0.06
CA THR A 272 6.64 -17.53 0.68
C THR A 272 5.47 -17.37 -0.27
N PHE A 273 4.29 -17.79 0.19
CA PHE A 273 3.06 -17.55 -0.53
C PHE A 273 2.69 -16.08 -0.46
N TYR A 274 2.18 -15.55 -1.58
CA TYR A 274 1.65 -14.21 -1.63
C TYR A 274 0.48 -14.06 -0.66
N ASN A 275 0.62 -13.14 0.29
CA ASN A 275 -0.48 -12.72 1.14
C ASN A 275 -1.31 -11.64 0.40
N PRO A 276 -2.59 -11.90 0.10
CA PRO A 276 -3.44 -10.93 -0.58
C PRO A 276 -3.83 -9.73 0.30
N GLU A 277 -3.52 -9.75 1.59
CA GLU A 277 -3.98 -8.76 2.55
C GLU A 277 -2.81 -8.08 3.28
N LEU A 278 -2.84 -6.74 3.33
CA LEU A 278 -1.98 -5.95 4.21
C LEU A 278 -2.85 -5.17 5.19
N LYS A 279 -2.49 -5.15 6.47
CA LYS A 279 -3.21 -4.40 7.51
C LYS A 279 -2.30 -3.33 8.10
N LEU A 280 -2.73 -2.07 8.06
CA LEU A 280 -2.05 -0.95 8.68
C LEU A 280 -2.61 -0.76 10.09
N GLN A 281 -1.74 -0.76 11.09
CA GLN A 281 -2.09 -0.52 12.48
C GLN A 281 -1.24 0.62 13.03
N VAL A 282 -1.82 1.39 13.96
CA VAL A 282 -1.09 2.37 14.76
C VAL A 282 -0.39 1.60 15.88
N ILE A 283 0.91 1.84 16.05
CA ILE A 283 1.71 1.18 17.08
C ILE A 283 1.62 2.01 18.37
N ASP A 284 1.39 1.32 19.48
CA ASP A 284 1.35 1.91 20.82
C ASP A 284 2.74 2.44 21.22
N GLN A 285 2.83 3.38 22.16
CA GLN A 285 4.11 4.03 22.52
C GLN A 285 5.10 3.06 23.18
N ASP A 286 4.59 2.07 23.90
CA ASP A 286 5.34 1.05 24.64
C ASP A 286 5.87 -0.08 23.75
N GLN A 287 5.27 -0.27 22.57
CA GLN A 287 5.70 -1.32 21.65
C GLN A 287 6.98 -0.94 20.91
N SER A 288 7.88 -1.92 20.76
CA SER A 288 9.10 -1.74 19.96
C SER A 288 8.78 -1.58 18.47
N SER A 289 9.54 -0.74 17.79
CA SER A 289 9.50 -0.48 16.34
C SER A 289 10.88 -0.53 15.72
N LEU A 290 10.97 -0.88 14.44
CA LEU A 290 12.22 -0.80 13.67
C LEU A 290 12.71 0.65 13.47
N LEU A 291 11.87 1.65 13.76
CA LEU A 291 12.27 3.07 13.76
C LEU A 291 12.83 3.55 15.10
N ASP A 292 12.90 2.69 16.11
CA ASP A 292 13.44 3.09 17.40
C ASP A 292 14.97 3.12 17.34
N ASN A 293 15.53 4.22 17.85
CA ASN A 293 16.97 4.44 17.96
C ASN A 293 17.70 4.27 16.61
N LEU A 294 17.21 4.90 15.54
CA LEU A 294 17.91 4.86 14.25
C LEU A 294 19.32 5.44 14.37
N ILE A 295 20.26 4.84 13.64
CA ILE A 295 21.64 5.29 13.54
C ILE A 295 21.97 5.64 12.09
N GLU A 296 22.86 6.60 11.90
CA GLU A 296 23.39 6.91 10.58
C GLU A 296 24.30 5.78 10.10
N LYS A 297 24.02 5.19 8.92
CA LYS A 297 24.96 4.24 8.33
C LYS A 297 26.18 5.01 7.82
N LYS A 298 27.23 5.03 8.64
CA LYS A 298 28.56 5.48 8.21
C LYS A 298 29.04 4.60 7.06
N ASP A 299 29.54 5.23 6.00
CA ASP A 299 30.15 4.50 4.88
C ASP A 299 31.25 3.57 5.41
N GLU A 300 31.20 2.31 4.97
CA GLU A 300 32.08 1.22 5.43
C GLU A 300 33.58 1.54 5.27
N LYS A 301 33.92 2.56 4.48
CA LYS A 301 35.29 3.05 4.25
C LYS A 301 35.92 3.77 5.45
N ASN A 302 35.16 4.18 6.47
CA ASN A 302 35.67 4.97 7.60
C ASN A 302 35.79 4.21 8.95
N TYR A 303 35.69 2.88 8.96
CA TYR A 303 35.72 2.04 10.18
C TYR A 303 37.10 1.88 10.85
N ARG A 304 37.97 2.90 10.82
CA ARG A 304 39.26 2.87 11.54
C ARG A 304 39.30 3.68 12.84
N SER A 305 38.19 4.25 13.31
CA SER A 305 38.21 4.97 14.60
C SER A 305 37.09 4.55 15.54
N GLY A 306 37.47 3.92 16.66
CA GLY A 306 36.91 4.04 18.00
C GLY A 306 35.39 3.86 18.18
N ARG A 307 35.02 2.95 19.10
CA ARG A 307 33.69 2.87 19.74
C ARG A 307 33.31 4.24 20.33
N LYS A 308 32.69 5.12 19.54
CA LYS A 308 31.96 6.28 20.05
C LYS A 308 30.54 5.81 20.34
N LYS A 309 30.07 6.08 21.56
CA LYS A 309 28.65 5.98 21.93
C LYS A 309 27.83 6.68 20.84
N HIS A 310 26.83 5.98 20.30
CA HIS A 310 25.91 6.56 19.33
C HIS A 310 25.12 7.66 20.04
N GLU A 311 25.34 8.91 19.64
CA GLU A 311 24.46 10.01 20.04
C GLU A 311 23.11 9.80 19.33
N VAL A 312 22.03 9.98 20.08
CA VAL A 312 20.66 9.97 19.54
C VAL A 312 20.50 11.26 18.75
N VAL A 313 20.58 11.18 17.42
CA VAL A 313 20.38 12.31 16.52
C VAL A 313 18.91 12.39 16.15
N ASP A 314 18.39 13.61 16.00
CA ASP A 314 17.00 13.83 15.59
C ASP A 314 16.74 13.24 14.18
N PHE A 315 15.56 12.67 13.99
CA PHE A 315 15.23 11.85 12.81
C PHE A 315 15.36 12.62 11.48
N GLY A 316 15.14 13.94 11.52
CA GLY A 316 15.21 14.82 10.35
C GLY A 316 16.61 14.96 9.75
N ASP A 317 17.65 14.74 10.54
CA ASP A 317 19.04 15.04 10.16
C ASP A 317 19.79 13.83 9.59
N LEU A 318 19.20 12.64 9.65
CA LEU A 318 19.82 11.40 9.16
C LEU A 318 19.70 11.29 7.64
N GLU A 319 20.84 11.32 6.94
CA GLU A 319 20.90 11.14 5.49
C GLU A 319 20.64 9.68 5.09
N ASN A 320 21.13 8.73 5.90
CA ASN A 320 21.16 7.31 5.59
C ASN A 320 20.79 6.45 6.81
N PRO A 321 19.59 6.63 7.41
CA PRO A 321 19.21 5.97 8.64
C PRO A 321 19.08 4.46 8.48
N ILE A 322 19.52 3.71 9.48
CA ILE A 322 19.29 2.28 9.64
C ILE A 322 18.87 1.98 11.09
N PRO A 323 18.07 0.93 11.35
CA PRO A 323 17.76 0.51 12.70
C PRO A 323 19.04 0.14 13.44
N CYS A 324 19.15 0.54 14.71
CA CYS A 324 20.29 0.14 15.54
C CYS A 324 20.36 -1.38 15.62
N PRO A 325 21.55 -2.01 15.51
CA PRO A 325 21.72 -3.43 15.76
C PRO A 325 21.21 -3.87 17.14
N ASP A 326 21.20 -2.95 18.12
CA ASP A 326 20.67 -3.19 19.45
C ASP A 326 19.14 -3.09 19.56
N ASN A 327 18.42 -2.82 18.46
CA ASN A 327 16.97 -2.74 18.46
C ASN A 327 16.36 -4.09 18.92
N PRO A 328 15.38 -4.09 19.85
CA PRO A 328 14.80 -5.32 20.42
C PRO A 328 14.27 -6.29 19.35
N ILE A 329 13.66 -5.76 18.30
CA ILE A 329 13.12 -6.56 17.19
C ILE A 329 14.24 -7.32 16.46
N ILE A 330 15.39 -6.67 16.27
CA ILE A 330 16.54 -7.26 15.58
C ILE A 330 17.22 -8.30 16.48
N LYS A 331 17.39 -8.01 17.78
CA LYS A 331 17.99 -8.94 18.75
C LYS A 331 17.22 -10.25 18.88
N GLN A 332 15.89 -10.17 18.97
CA GLN A 332 15.04 -11.37 19.09
C GLN A 332 15.24 -12.38 17.95
N VAL A 333 15.62 -11.92 16.75
CA VAL A 333 15.91 -12.81 15.62
C VAL A 333 17.23 -13.56 15.83
N LEU A 334 18.24 -12.88 16.39
CA LEU A 334 19.54 -13.48 16.70
C LEU A 334 19.41 -14.51 17.84
N GLU A 335 18.48 -14.28 18.76
CA GLU A 335 18.22 -15.13 19.93
C GLU A 335 17.23 -16.28 19.63
N ASN A 336 16.72 -16.37 18.40
CA ASN A 336 15.82 -17.43 17.93
C ASN A 336 14.45 -17.50 18.66
N GLU A 337 14.02 -16.40 19.27
CA GLU A 337 12.76 -16.29 20.01
C GLU A 337 11.59 -15.93 19.08
N TYR A 338 11.05 -16.94 18.39
CA TYR A 338 9.93 -16.73 17.46
C TYR A 338 8.56 -16.64 18.15
N SER A 339 8.38 -17.27 19.31
CA SER A 339 7.09 -17.38 20.00
C SER A 339 6.65 -16.09 20.69
N SER A 340 7.57 -15.32 21.26
CA SER A 340 7.29 -14.06 21.97
C SER A 340 6.84 -12.91 21.06
N PHE A 341 7.24 -12.95 19.78
CA PHE A 341 6.97 -11.87 18.85
C PHE A 341 5.52 -11.72 18.45
N LEU A 342 4.80 -12.81 18.16
CA LEU A 342 3.39 -12.70 17.73
C LEU A 342 2.54 -12.07 18.82
N ARG A 343 2.86 -12.33 20.09
CA ARG A 343 2.24 -11.65 21.22
C ARG A 343 2.59 -10.17 21.20
N ASN A 344 3.87 -9.79 21.18
CA ASN A 344 4.26 -8.39 21.41
C ASN A 344 4.25 -7.48 20.17
N SER A 345 3.91 -8.01 18.99
CA SER A 345 4.00 -7.25 17.74
C SER A 345 2.70 -6.60 17.32
N VAL A 346 1.56 -7.26 17.58
CA VAL A 346 0.24 -6.70 17.30
C VAL A 346 -0.07 -5.68 18.39
N PRO A 347 -0.52 -4.45 18.03
CA PRO A 347 -0.98 -3.44 18.98
C PRO A 347 -1.96 -4.01 20.00
N GLN A 348 -1.89 -3.47 21.20
CA GLN A 348 -2.73 -3.86 22.33
C GLN A 348 -3.93 -2.94 22.50
N GLU A 349 -3.90 -1.75 21.90
CA GLU A 349 -4.95 -0.76 22.14
C GLU A 349 -5.67 -0.38 20.85
N MET A 350 -4.93 -0.34 19.74
CA MET A 350 -5.41 0.25 18.49
C MET A 350 -5.87 -0.79 17.45
N PRO A 351 -7.11 -0.68 16.94
CA PRO A 351 -7.54 -1.50 15.81
C PRO A 351 -6.86 -1.07 14.50
N PRO A 352 -6.97 -1.89 13.43
CA PRO A 352 -6.47 -1.51 12.12
C PRO A 352 -7.01 -0.17 11.62
N PHE A 353 -6.09 0.70 11.22
CA PHE A 353 -6.34 2.04 10.67
C PHE A 353 -6.51 2.02 9.14
N GLY A 354 -6.00 0.98 8.48
CA GLY A 354 -6.20 0.80 7.06
C GLY A 354 -5.92 -0.64 6.63
N LYS A 355 -6.31 -0.95 5.41
CA LYS A 355 -6.15 -2.28 4.83
C LYS A 355 -6.01 -2.21 3.32
N PHE A 356 -5.06 -2.95 2.78
CA PHE A 356 -5.06 -3.32 1.37
C PHE A 356 -5.59 -4.74 1.24
N LEU A 357 -6.47 -4.94 0.24
CA LEU A 357 -6.93 -6.25 -0.15
C LEU A 357 -6.75 -6.42 -1.66
N ALA A 358 -6.01 -7.45 -2.05
CA ALA A 358 -5.91 -7.86 -3.44
C ALA A 358 -7.28 -8.32 -3.95
N GLY A 359 -7.61 -7.93 -5.17
CA GLY A 359 -8.83 -8.38 -5.82
C GLY A 359 -8.77 -9.89 -5.99
N SER A 360 -9.74 -10.62 -5.43
CA SER A 360 -9.97 -11.99 -5.87
C SER A 360 -10.32 -11.90 -7.34
N ASN A 361 -9.60 -12.61 -8.22
CA ASN A 361 -10.10 -12.89 -9.56
C ASN A 361 -11.40 -13.66 -9.39
N SER A 362 -12.52 -12.94 -9.25
CA SER A 362 -13.84 -13.53 -9.12
C SER A 362 -14.02 -14.41 -10.35
N LYS A 363 -14.08 -15.72 -10.10
CA LYS A 363 -14.52 -16.75 -11.04
C LYS A 363 -15.86 -16.28 -11.61
N GLY A 364 -15.80 -15.61 -12.74
CA GLY A 364 -16.90 -14.87 -13.35
C GLY A 364 -16.47 -14.56 -14.77
N ILE A 365 -16.65 -15.56 -15.62
CA ILE A 365 -16.21 -15.62 -17.01
C ILE A 365 -16.70 -14.38 -17.75
N SER A 366 -15.77 -13.47 -18.05
CA SER A 366 -15.88 -12.57 -19.18
C SER A 366 -14.70 -12.92 -20.09
N MET A 367 -14.97 -13.67 -21.16
CA MET A 367 -13.98 -14.11 -22.17
C MET A 367 -13.35 -12.96 -22.98
N ILE A 368 -13.59 -11.71 -22.60
CA ILE A 368 -12.97 -10.54 -23.22
C ILE A 368 -11.88 -10.05 -22.27
N SER A 369 -10.63 -10.05 -22.72
CA SER A 369 -9.52 -9.50 -21.96
C SER A 369 -9.76 -7.99 -21.74
N LYS A 370 -10.32 -7.63 -20.59
CA LYS A 370 -10.45 -6.22 -20.18
C LYS A 370 -9.02 -5.65 -20.13
N LYS A 371 -8.73 -4.59 -20.90
CA LYS A 371 -7.40 -3.92 -20.93
C LYS A 371 -6.95 -3.53 -19.52
N TYR A 372 -7.91 -3.15 -18.70
CA TYR A 372 -7.73 -2.80 -17.31
C TYR A 372 -8.46 -3.82 -16.43
N SER A 373 -7.77 -4.35 -15.43
CA SER A 373 -8.34 -5.24 -14.42
C SER A 373 -8.16 -4.63 -13.04
N GLU A 374 -9.22 -4.63 -12.23
CA GLU A 374 -9.09 -4.35 -10.80
C GLU A 374 -8.23 -5.43 -10.16
N ILE A 375 -7.22 -5.02 -9.43
CA ILE A 375 -6.24 -5.90 -8.76
C ILE A 375 -6.26 -5.74 -7.24
N GLY A 376 -7.04 -4.80 -6.72
CA GLY A 376 -7.24 -4.64 -5.28
C GLY A 376 -7.89 -3.32 -4.90
N LYS A 377 -8.09 -3.16 -3.59
CA LYS A 377 -8.64 -1.96 -2.97
C LYS A 377 -7.80 -1.58 -1.76
N ILE A 378 -7.69 -0.27 -1.51
CA ILE A 378 -7.04 0.29 -0.32
C ILE A 378 -8.14 1.01 0.47
N GLY A 379 -8.39 0.56 1.70
CA GLY A 379 -9.25 1.25 2.67
C GLY A 379 -8.38 1.95 3.71
N VAL A 380 -8.56 3.25 3.92
CA VAL A 380 -7.85 4.03 4.96
C VAL A 380 -8.84 5.01 5.58
N TYR A 381 -8.83 5.14 6.91
CA TYR A 381 -9.67 6.14 7.56
C TYR A 381 -9.14 7.56 7.36
N GLN A 382 -10.06 8.49 7.19
CA GLN A 382 -9.78 9.92 6.98
C GLN A 382 -10.76 10.78 7.79
N ASP A 383 -10.42 12.06 7.91
CA ASP A 383 -11.26 13.07 8.54
C ASP A 383 -12.25 13.63 7.50
N PRO A 384 -13.58 13.58 7.75
CA PRO A 384 -14.58 14.04 6.80
C PRO A 384 -14.51 15.54 6.51
N ILE A 385 -13.97 16.36 7.43
CA ILE A 385 -13.83 17.81 7.21
C ILE A 385 -12.93 18.10 6.01
N GLU A 386 -11.92 17.24 5.77
CA GLU A 386 -11.01 17.37 4.63
C GLU A 386 -11.65 16.99 3.30
N MET A 387 -12.80 16.31 3.33
CA MET A 387 -13.55 15.96 2.13
C MET A 387 -14.46 17.10 1.65
N GLU A 388 -14.95 17.95 2.54
CA GLU A 388 -15.93 19.00 2.16
C GLU A 388 -15.32 20.12 1.30
N GLU A 389 -14.00 20.33 1.38
CA GLU A 389 -13.31 21.36 0.58
C GLU A 389 -13.08 20.96 -0.89
N SER A 390 -13.39 19.71 -1.27
CA SER A 390 -13.12 19.19 -2.62
C SER A 390 -14.29 18.41 -3.20
N ASN A 391 -14.74 18.76 -4.40
CA ASN A 391 -15.79 18.01 -5.11
C ASN A 391 -15.46 16.51 -5.15
N ALA A 392 -16.27 15.68 -4.47
CA ALA A 392 -16.03 14.26 -4.18
C ALA A 392 -15.78 13.34 -5.40
N LEU A 393 -15.98 13.85 -6.62
CA LEU A 393 -15.80 13.14 -7.90
C LEU A 393 -14.51 13.51 -8.64
N SER A 394 -13.74 14.49 -8.17
CA SER A 394 -12.48 14.89 -8.81
C SER A 394 -11.30 14.08 -8.30
N SER A 395 -10.33 13.79 -9.17
CA SER A 395 -9.04 13.21 -8.78
C SER A 395 -8.25 14.09 -7.80
N SER A 396 -8.63 15.35 -7.62
CA SER A 396 -8.06 16.25 -6.60
C SER A 396 -8.66 16.06 -5.19
N SER A 397 -9.71 15.25 -5.03
CA SER A 397 -10.43 15.10 -3.75
C SER A 397 -9.80 14.14 -2.74
N THR A 398 -8.74 13.42 -3.12
CA THR A 398 -8.08 12.50 -2.19
C THR A 398 -7.04 13.26 -1.36
N HIS A 399 -7.20 13.20 -0.04
CA HIS A 399 -6.31 13.85 0.91
C HIS A 399 -4.87 13.30 0.82
N LEU A 400 -3.88 14.15 1.13
CA LEU A 400 -2.46 13.83 1.06
C LEU A 400 -2.11 12.60 1.92
N ASP A 401 -2.68 12.48 3.12
CA ASP A 401 -2.39 11.39 4.04
C ASP A 401 -2.81 10.04 3.45
N SER A 402 -3.99 9.98 2.84
CA SER A 402 -4.48 8.78 2.15
C SER A 402 -3.56 8.39 0.98
N LEU A 403 -3.00 9.37 0.26
CA LEU A 403 -2.06 9.12 -0.84
C LEU A 403 -0.71 8.62 -0.35
N VAL A 404 -0.19 9.19 0.74
CA VAL A 404 1.05 8.74 1.39
C VAL A 404 0.90 7.30 1.85
N LEU A 405 -0.16 6.98 2.59
CA LEU A 405 -0.44 5.63 3.09
C LEU A 405 -0.68 4.64 1.94
N SER A 406 -1.33 5.08 0.86
CA SER A 406 -1.51 4.27 -0.35
C SER A 406 -0.19 3.97 -1.07
N ALA A 407 0.72 4.94 -1.15
CA ALA A 407 2.04 4.73 -1.73
C ALA A 407 2.83 3.67 -0.94
N VAL A 408 2.73 3.68 0.39
CA VAL A 408 3.32 2.65 1.26
C VAL A 408 2.71 1.28 0.97
N PHE A 409 1.38 1.14 0.99
CA PHE A 409 0.70 -0.12 0.70
C PHE A 409 1.10 -0.71 -0.67
N LEU A 410 1.10 0.12 -1.72
CA LEU A 410 1.40 -0.33 -3.08
C LEU A 410 2.87 -0.73 -3.24
N THR A 411 3.78 -0.03 -2.58
CA THR A 411 5.21 -0.39 -2.55
C THR A 411 5.43 -1.74 -1.87
N LEU A 412 4.77 -1.97 -0.74
CA LEU A 412 4.87 -3.23 0.00
C LEU A 412 4.21 -4.38 -0.75
N ARG A 413 3.06 -4.14 -1.39
CA ARG A 413 2.40 -5.13 -2.26
C ARG A 413 3.27 -5.49 -3.47
N GLU A 414 3.86 -4.52 -4.14
CA GLU A 414 4.78 -4.78 -5.26
C GLU A 414 6.02 -5.54 -4.80
N THR A 415 6.57 -5.20 -3.61
CA THR A 415 7.65 -5.98 -3.00
C THR A 415 7.21 -7.42 -2.79
N SER A 416 6.03 -7.65 -2.20
CA SER A 416 5.49 -8.99 -1.97
C SER A 416 5.41 -9.78 -3.28
N LEU A 417 4.79 -9.22 -4.33
CA LEU A 417 4.69 -9.89 -5.63
C LEU A 417 6.04 -10.26 -6.26
N ARG A 418 7.08 -9.45 -6.05
CA ARG A 418 8.42 -9.72 -6.60
C ARG A 418 9.23 -10.73 -5.80
N SER A 419 8.85 -10.99 -4.55
CA SER A 419 9.59 -11.84 -3.62
C SER A 419 8.90 -13.18 -3.33
N THR A 420 7.62 -13.30 -3.68
CA THR A 420 6.85 -14.53 -3.52
C THR A 420 6.91 -15.37 -4.80
N VAL A 421 7.03 -16.69 -4.66
CA VAL A 421 6.93 -17.63 -5.79
C VAL A 421 5.46 -17.68 -6.24
N LYS A 422 5.22 -17.63 -7.56
CA LYS A 422 3.87 -17.79 -8.10
C LYS A 422 3.45 -19.24 -7.98
N ARG A 423 2.22 -19.52 -7.51
CA ARG A 423 1.69 -20.89 -7.38
C ARG A 423 1.81 -21.67 -8.70
N ASP A 424 1.55 -21.01 -9.82
CA ASP A 424 1.61 -21.59 -11.17
C ASP A 424 3.01 -22.11 -11.55
N GLU A 425 4.07 -21.62 -10.90
CA GLU A 425 5.45 -22.06 -11.15
C GLU A 425 5.82 -23.33 -10.34
N LEU A 426 5.04 -23.66 -9.29
CA LEU A 426 5.26 -24.85 -8.46
C LEU A 426 4.55 -26.10 -9.01
N GLU A 427 3.44 -25.94 -9.74
CA GLU A 427 2.72 -27.06 -10.38
C GLU A 427 3.49 -27.71 -11.53
N ILE A 428 4.58 -27.08 -12.01
CA ILE A 428 5.47 -27.65 -13.04
C ILE A 428 6.48 -28.64 -12.43
N TYR A 429 6.65 -28.64 -11.11
CA TYR A 429 7.64 -29.44 -10.38
C TYR A 429 7.02 -30.54 -9.50
N GLN A 430 5.71 -30.77 -9.60
CA GLN A 430 5.01 -31.94 -9.04
C GLN A 430 4.50 -32.81 -10.18
#